data_AF-A0A9D0ZHE7-F1
#
_entry.id   AF-A0A9D0ZHE7-F1
#
_cell.length_a   1.000
_cell.length_b   1.000
_cell.length_c   1.000
_cell.angle_alpha   90.00
_cell.angle_beta   90.00
_cell.angle_gamma   90.00
#
_symmetry.space_group_name_H-M   'P 1'
#
loop_
_entity.id
_entity.type
_entity.pdbx_description
1 polymer ?
#
loop_
_entity_poly.entity_id
_entity_poly.type
_entity_poly.pdbx_seq_one_letter_code
_entity_poly.pdbx_strand_id
1 'polypeptide(L)'
;MKKSTRNILIAVCAVVILVGILLLVTLVPWGGDSDTDITTSTYPTDENGEQYATDAMGNKIPSEKDKDGNILSAGIVTLADQGPLNLEKVEVQNGSGSFTVLAETQTTQATNAQGEEEEQTGTTVYTLVGFEDQQLLSGQPEAIANDASNMKTTRIIDIKGANPGNYGLDDPRATVTATFADGTVITYRVGDEAPSELGVYLQCNDDKAIYLVATDAVDSFLFSPLDLLSKEITTAGESEESSEIETMTLSGTNYPKPVTIVPNDDETNSAYYKMTTPVEQPVSVEKGSEVMGGIRGLSADAVKAVNPTDEQLQNFGLKTPAATVKAVYNDTTITLSASKPDDDGNVYLTSSDKNMIYQLSADMVPWAKYTYEDLRYEYILKPNLDFLSEITITVDSKTYIFSIAKEEKKDEEGNVTQETIVKCGGKTISSAYFNTFFENLTSVQRQSNADGVQANGGAILVVEYTYNNGKTADTVSYYDAGNRKILVNTNGTADSVVYETYTNKIIADTPVIAQGKRVDPS
;
A
#
# COMPACT_ATOMS: atom_id res chain seq x y z
N MET A 1 24.63 22.86 -18.46
CA MET A 1 23.60 22.20 -17.63
C MET A 1 23.70 20.70 -17.86
N LYS A 2 24.51 20.00 -17.05
CA LYS A 2 24.59 18.55 -17.08
C LYS A 2 23.61 18.03 -16.03
N LYS A 3 22.52 17.38 -16.47
CA LYS A 3 21.60 16.64 -15.59
C LYS A 3 22.45 15.60 -14.86
N SER A 4 22.57 15.74 -13.54
CA SER A 4 23.12 14.73 -12.65
C SER A 4 22.13 13.57 -12.63
N THR A 5 22.56 12.41 -13.10
CA THR A 5 21.78 11.17 -13.08
C THR A 5 21.54 10.77 -11.61
N ARG A 6 20.31 10.96 -11.13
CA ARG A 6 19.85 10.54 -9.80
C ARG A 6 19.53 9.05 -9.84
N ASN A 7 20.31 8.24 -9.12
CA ASN A 7 19.96 6.84 -8.91
C ASN A 7 18.93 6.76 -7.76
N ILE A 8 17.65 6.68 -8.11
CA ILE A 8 16.58 6.32 -7.17
C ILE A 8 16.30 4.82 -7.29
N LEU A 9 16.42 4.13 -6.16
CA LEU A 9 16.18 2.70 -6.05
C LEU A 9 14.66 2.47 -6.01
N ILE A 10 14.08 1.97 -7.10
CA ILE A 10 12.67 1.55 -7.14
C ILE A 10 12.58 0.17 -6.49
N ALA A 11 11.98 0.11 -5.31
CA ALA A 11 11.69 -1.15 -4.62
C ALA A 11 10.46 -1.81 -5.26
N VAL A 12 10.69 -2.85 -6.07
CA VAL A 12 9.65 -3.72 -6.62
C VAL A 12 9.30 -4.78 -5.57
N CYS A 13 8.12 -4.67 -4.95
CA CYS A 13 7.57 -5.74 -4.12
C CYS A 13 6.98 -6.83 -5.01
N ALA A 14 7.77 -7.88 -5.27
CA ALA A 14 7.32 -9.09 -5.94
C ALA A 14 6.69 -10.06 -4.93
N VAL A 15 5.38 -10.31 -5.05
CA VAL A 15 4.70 -11.39 -4.33
C VAL A 15 4.85 -12.67 -5.16
N VAL A 16 5.63 -13.62 -4.64
CA VAL A 16 5.79 -14.97 -5.20
C VAL A 16 4.88 -15.91 -4.41
N ILE A 17 3.83 -16.42 -5.04
CA ILE A 17 3.06 -17.57 -4.52
C ILE A 17 3.43 -18.78 -5.35
N LEU A 18 4.13 -19.72 -4.71
CA LEU A 18 4.54 -21.00 -5.29
C LEU A 18 3.49 -22.07 -4.98
N VAL A 19 3.04 -22.73 -6.03
CA VAL A 19 2.21 -23.94 -6.05
C VAL A 19 2.94 -25.10 -5.37
N GLY A 20 2.20 -25.88 -4.56
CA GLY A 20 2.66 -27.14 -3.99
C GLY A 20 1.52 -28.11 -3.75
N ILE A 21 1.04 -28.76 -4.83
CA ILE A 21 0.23 -29.98 -4.75
C ILE A 21 1.18 -31.15 -4.43
N LEU A 22 0.93 -31.90 -3.35
CA LEU A 22 1.10 -33.36 -3.40
C LEU A 22 0.34 -34.10 -2.28
N LEU A 23 -0.49 -35.03 -2.74
CA LEU A 23 -1.10 -36.18 -2.09
C LEU A 23 -0.37 -36.78 -0.88
N LEU A 24 -1.14 -37.04 0.19
CA LEU A 24 -0.91 -38.18 1.08
C LEU A 24 -2.25 -38.64 1.69
N VAL A 25 -2.95 -39.51 0.96
CA VAL A 25 -3.98 -40.39 1.52
C VAL A 25 -3.26 -41.40 2.41
N THR A 26 -3.49 -41.34 3.72
CA THR A 26 -3.16 -42.45 4.63
C THR A 26 -4.43 -42.89 5.35
N LEU A 27 -4.78 -44.15 5.10
CA LEU A 27 -5.78 -44.92 5.81
C LEU A 27 -5.49 -44.92 7.32
N VAL A 28 -6.47 -44.51 8.12
CA VAL A 28 -6.58 -44.92 9.53
C VAL A 28 -7.97 -45.53 9.73
N PRO A 29 -8.07 -46.74 10.31
CA PRO A 29 -9.33 -47.44 10.49
C PRO A 29 -10.09 -46.86 11.68
N TRP A 30 -11.33 -46.42 11.47
CA TRP A 30 -12.22 -46.04 12.56
C TRP A 30 -13.25 -47.15 12.79
N GLY A 31 -13.01 -47.93 13.84
CA GLY A 31 -14.05 -48.68 14.54
C GLY A 31 -14.56 -47.82 15.70
N GLY A 32 -15.85 -47.55 15.73
CA GLY A 32 -16.51 -46.75 16.76
C GLY A 32 -18.01 -46.77 16.53
N ASP A 33 -18.65 -47.71 17.20
CA ASP A 33 -20.09 -47.97 17.19
C ASP A 33 -20.86 -46.77 17.78
N SER A 34 -21.73 -46.16 16.98
CA SER A 34 -22.82 -45.33 17.48
C SER A 34 -23.99 -45.39 16.50
N ASP A 35 -24.98 -46.20 16.85
CA ASP A 35 -26.34 -46.20 16.29
C ASP A 35 -26.88 -44.75 16.24
N THR A 36 -26.80 -44.14 15.07
CA THR A 36 -27.73 -43.09 14.65
C THR A 36 -28.46 -43.64 13.45
N ASP A 37 -29.76 -43.88 13.63
CA ASP A 37 -30.73 -44.30 12.62
C ASP A 37 -30.48 -43.57 11.29
N ILE A 38 -29.81 -44.25 10.36
CA ILE A 38 -29.65 -43.80 8.98
C ILE A 38 -31.03 -43.94 8.36
N THR A 39 -31.74 -42.82 8.22
CA THR A 39 -32.95 -42.76 7.42
C THR A 39 -32.64 -43.34 6.04
N THR A 40 -33.36 -44.40 5.69
CA THR A 40 -33.23 -45.19 4.46
C THR A 40 -32.90 -44.34 3.24
N SER A 41 -31.73 -44.62 2.66
CA SER A 41 -31.24 -44.04 1.41
C SER A 41 -32.26 -44.20 0.28
N THR A 42 -32.29 -43.20 -0.59
CA THR A 42 -33.48 -42.77 -1.32
C THR A 42 -33.31 -42.97 -2.84
N TYR A 43 -32.34 -43.79 -3.25
CA TYR A 43 -32.04 -44.08 -4.65
C TYR A 43 -33.02 -45.08 -5.30
N PRO A 44 -33.37 -44.91 -6.58
CA PRO A 44 -34.18 -45.86 -7.32
C PRO A 44 -33.46 -47.22 -7.42
N THR A 45 -34.26 -48.26 -7.54
CA THR A 45 -33.81 -49.65 -7.59
C THR A 45 -34.14 -50.24 -8.95
N ASP A 46 -33.20 -50.95 -9.58
CA ASP A 46 -33.47 -51.63 -10.84
C ASP A 46 -34.29 -52.91 -10.67
N GLU A 47 -34.58 -53.59 -11.78
CA GLU A 47 -35.36 -54.84 -11.81
C GLU A 47 -34.74 -55.99 -10.99
N ASN A 48 -33.46 -55.88 -10.62
CA ASN A 48 -32.74 -56.86 -9.81
C ASN A 48 -32.64 -56.46 -8.33
N GLY A 49 -33.20 -55.32 -7.93
CA GLY A 49 -33.10 -54.85 -6.56
C GLY A 49 -31.82 -54.07 -6.24
N GLU A 50 -31.02 -53.68 -7.25
CA GLU A 50 -29.83 -52.85 -7.03
C GLU A 50 -30.13 -51.35 -7.12
N GLN A 51 -29.62 -50.57 -6.15
CA GLN A 51 -29.69 -49.12 -6.22
C GLN A 51 -28.83 -48.58 -7.37
N TYR A 52 -29.32 -47.56 -8.06
CA TYR A 52 -28.54 -46.79 -9.03
C TYR A 52 -28.78 -45.29 -8.82
N ALA A 53 -27.76 -44.48 -9.05
CA ALA A 53 -27.89 -43.03 -9.03
C ALA A 53 -28.18 -42.53 -10.44
N THR A 54 -28.98 -41.46 -10.53
CA THR A 54 -29.18 -40.71 -11.76
C THR A 54 -28.86 -39.25 -11.56
N ASP A 55 -28.44 -38.57 -12.63
CA ASP A 55 -28.50 -37.11 -12.68
C ASP A 55 -29.96 -36.63 -12.75
N ALA A 56 -30.17 -35.32 -12.72
CA ALA A 56 -31.49 -34.70 -12.83
C ALA A 56 -32.21 -35.00 -14.17
N MET A 57 -31.48 -35.48 -15.18
CA MET A 57 -32.02 -35.88 -16.49
C MET A 57 -32.38 -37.37 -16.55
N GLY A 58 -32.18 -38.11 -15.45
CA GLY A 58 -32.45 -39.54 -15.37
C GLY A 58 -31.34 -40.42 -15.94
N ASN A 59 -30.19 -39.87 -16.32
CA ASN A 59 -29.06 -40.66 -16.80
C ASN A 59 -28.35 -41.31 -15.63
N LYS A 60 -27.98 -42.59 -15.76
CA LYS A 60 -27.20 -43.28 -14.73
C LYS A 60 -25.83 -42.63 -14.54
N ILE A 61 -25.48 -42.33 -13.30
CA ILE A 61 -24.17 -41.76 -12.93
C ILE A 61 -23.38 -42.72 -12.02
N PRO A 62 -22.04 -42.59 -11.98
CA PRO A 62 -21.22 -43.39 -11.08
C PRO A 62 -21.64 -43.23 -9.62
N SER A 63 -21.65 -44.32 -8.87
CA SER A 63 -21.96 -44.33 -7.44
C SER A 63 -21.05 -45.28 -6.69
N GLU A 64 -20.70 -44.89 -5.47
CA GLU A 64 -20.04 -45.73 -4.48
C GLU A 64 -21.12 -46.48 -3.70
N LYS A 65 -20.94 -47.80 -3.53
CA LYS A 65 -21.92 -48.66 -2.86
C LYS A 65 -21.29 -49.32 -1.62
N ASP A 66 -22.08 -49.57 -0.59
CA ASP A 66 -21.68 -50.43 0.52
C ASP A 66 -21.63 -51.90 0.09
N LYS A 67 -21.19 -52.76 1.01
CA LYS A 67 -21.13 -54.22 0.82
C LYS A 67 -22.50 -54.87 0.55
N ASP A 68 -23.59 -54.17 0.87
CA ASP A 68 -24.98 -54.62 0.74
C ASP A 68 -25.65 -54.03 -0.52
N GLY A 69 -24.89 -53.28 -1.34
CA GLY A 69 -25.35 -52.72 -2.62
C GLY A 69 -26.09 -51.39 -2.52
N ASN A 70 -26.16 -50.77 -1.33
CA ASN A 70 -26.76 -49.45 -1.14
C ASN A 70 -25.76 -48.37 -1.53
N ILE A 71 -26.23 -47.32 -2.19
CA ILE A 71 -25.39 -46.19 -2.58
C ILE A 71 -25.02 -45.37 -1.34
N LEU A 72 -23.71 -45.26 -1.11
CA LEU A 72 -23.05 -44.44 -0.09
C LEU A 72 -22.81 -43.01 -0.57
N SER A 73 -22.46 -42.85 -1.85
CA SER A 73 -22.26 -41.55 -2.49
C SER A 73 -22.48 -41.67 -3.99
N ALA A 74 -22.98 -40.63 -4.64
CA ALA A 74 -23.23 -40.63 -6.07
C ALA A 74 -22.64 -39.40 -6.74
N GLY A 75 -21.89 -39.64 -7.81
CA GLY A 75 -21.72 -38.75 -8.97
C GLY A 75 -20.99 -37.43 -8.79
N ILE A 76 -20.27 -37.09 -9.84
CA ILE A 76 -19.95 -35.73 -10.25
C ILE A 76 -20.96 -35.39 -11.36
N VAL A 77 -21.66 -34.28 -11.20
CA VAL A 77 -22.63 -33.75 -12.17
C VAL A 77 -22.22 -32.33 -12.56
N THR A 78 -22.24 -32.06 -13.86
CA THR A 78 -22.11 -30.70 -14.40
C THR A 78 -23.50 -30.06 -14.39
N LEU A 79 -23.70 -29.08 -13.50
CA LEU A 79 -24.95 -28.34 -13.35
C LEU A 79 -25.04 -27.19 -14.36
N ALA A 80 -23.90 -26.62 -14.76
CA ALA A 80 -23.78 -25.62 -15.81
C ALA A 80 -22.43 -25.76 -16.53
N ASP A 81 -22.45 -25.54 -17.84
CA ASP A 81 -21.28 -25.54 -18.75
C ASP A 81 -21.53 -24.59 -19.92
N GLN A 82 -22.16 -23.44 -19.62
CA GLN A 82 -22.54 -22.46 -20.64
C GLN A 82 -21.36 -21.58 -21.04
N GLY A 83 -20.36 -21.45 -20.15
CA GLY A 83 -19.30 -20.46 -20.26
C GLY A 83 -19.83 -19.02 -20.14
N PRO A 84 -18.94 -18.05 -19.85
CA PRO A 84 -19.36 -16.67 -19.61
C PRO A 84 -19.67 -15.88 -20.90
N LEU A 85 -19.36 -16.40 -22.10
CA LEU A 85 -19.44 -15.64 -23.34
C LEU A 85 -20.87 -15.20 -23.70
N ASN A 86 -21.86 -16.04 -23.45
CA ASN A 86 -23.27 -15.77 -23.73
C ASN A 86 -24.04 -15.28 -22.49
N LEU A 87 -23.34 -14.96 -21.41
CA LEU A 87 -23.93 -14.45 -20.19
C LEU A 87 -24.41 -13.01 -20.42
N GLU A 88 -25.65 -12.71 -20.05
CA GLU A 88 -26.19 -11.34 -20.10
C GLU A 88 -26.10 -10.68 -18.72
N LYS A 89 -26.45 -11.42 -17.67
CA LYS A 89 -26.41 -10.91 -16.30
C LYS A 89 -26.33 -12.03 -15.26
N VAL A 90 -25.77 -11.66 -14.10
CA VAL A 90 -25.83 -12.44 -12.86
C VAL A 90 -26.43 -11.55 -11.78
N GLU A 91 -27.54 -12.01 -11.20
CA GLU A 91 -28.18 -11.41 -10.04
C GLU A 91 -27.76 -12.20 -8.80
N VAL A 92 -27.18 -11.51 -7.81
CA VAL A 92 -26.71 -12.12 -6.56
C VAL A 92 -27.46 -11.49 -5.40
N GLN A 93 -27.96 -12.33 -4.49
CA GLN A 93 -28.48 -11.94 -3.18
C GLN A 93 -27.71 -12.70 -2.11
N ASN A 94 -27.03 -12.01 -1.22
CA ASN A 94 -26.25 -12.60 -0.15
C ASN A 94 -26.30 -11.73 1.13
N GLY A 95 -25.46 -12.04 2.12
CA GLY A 95 -25.39 -11.28 3.38
C GLY A 95 -25.04 -9.79 3.25
N SER A 96 -24.50 -9.36 2.10
CA SER A 96 -24.21 -7.95 1.80
C SER A 96 -25.36 -7.18 1.15
N GLY A 97 -26.43 -7.90 0.74
CA GLY A 97 -27.57 -7.34 0.01
C GLY A 97 -27.74 -7.98 -1.36
N SER A 98 -28.34 -7.23 -2.29
CA SER A 98 -28.57 -7.68 -3.67
C SER A 98 -27.85 -6.79 -4.67
N PHE A 99 -27.24 -7.40 -5.68
CA PHE A 99 -26.58 -6.69 -6.78
C PHE A 99 -26.66 -7.46 -8.10
N THR A 100 -26.40 -6.75 -9.19
CA THR A 100 -26.46 -7.31 -10.54
C THR A 100 -25.20 -6.95 -11.30
N VAL A 101 -24.52 -7.97 -11.81
CA VAL A 101 -23.41 -7.82 -12.76
C VAL A 101 -23.98 -8.07 -14.15
N LEU A 102 -23.87 -7.09 -15.04
CA LEU A 102 -24.15 -7.23 -16.47
C LEU A 102 -22.89 -7.69 -17.20
N ALA A 103 -23.06 -8.51 -18.22
CA ALA A 103 -22.01 -8.99 -19.08
C ALA A 103 -22.37 -8.71 -20.54
N GLU A 104 -21.44 -8.11 -21.29
CA GLU A 104 -21.60 -7.84 -22.72
C GLU A 104 -20.36 -8.29 -23.47
N THR A 105 -20.52 -9.30 -24.31
CA THR A 105 -19.45 -9.78 -25.21
C THR A 105 -19.63 -9.13 -26.58
N GLN A 106 -18.74 -8.21 -26.94
CA GLN A 106 -18.80 -7.57 -28.25
C GLN A 106 -18.35 -8.53 -29.36
N THR A 107 -19.08 -8.57 -30.47
CA THR A 107 -18.63 -9.23 -31.71
C THR A 107 -18.34 -8.19 -32.79
N THR A 108 -17.23 -8.35 -33.49
CA THR A 108 -16.87 -7.51 -34.64
C THR A 108 -16.71 -8.35 -35.88
N GLN A 109 -17.08 -7.83 -37.04
CA GLN A 109 -16.80 -8.49 -38.32
C GLN A 109 -15.39 -8.13 -38.77
N ALA A 110 -14.58 -9.15 -39.05
CA ALA A 110 -13.26 -9.02 -39.63
C ALA A 110 -13.18 -9.82 -40.94
N THR A 111 -12.31 -9.40 -41.85
CA THR A 111 -12.04 -10.19 -43.05
C THR A 111 -10.80 -11.03 -42.81
N ASN A 112 -10.91 -12.36 -42.92
CA ASN A 112 -9.77 -13.26 -42.78
C ASN A 112 -8.77 -13.10 -43.94
N ALA A 113 -7.62 -13.78 -43.85
CA ALA A 113 -6.57 -13.70 -44.87
C ALA A 113 -7.00 -14.21 -46.26
N GLN A 114 -8.14 -14.92 -46.34
CA GLN A 114 -8.74 -15.43 -47.57
C GLN A 114 -9.81 -14.50 -48.16
N GLY A 115 -10.12 -13.37 -47.52
CA GLY A 115 -11.13 -12.43 -48.01
C GLY A 115 -12.56 -12.76 -47.57
N GLU A 116 -12.75 -13.67 -46.61
CA GLU A 116 -14.06 -14.05 -46.07
C GLU A 116 -14.36 -13.24 -44.80
N GLU A 117 -15.61 -12.81 -44.65
CA GLU A 117 -16.08 -12.19 -43.40
C GLU A 117 -16.19 -13.27 -42.31
N GLU A 118 -15.51 -13.02 -41.18
CA GLU A 118 -15.50 -13.86 -39.99
C GLU A 118 -15.88 -13.00 -38.79
N GLU A 119 -16.71 -13.55 -37.91
CA GLU A 119 -17.10 -12.88 -36.68
C GLU A 119 -16.03 -13.13 -35.60
N GLN A 120 -15.41 -12.06 -35.12
CA GLN A 120 -14.43 -12.09 -34.04
C GLN A 120 -15.10 -11.72 -32.73
N THR A 121 -15.08 -12.65 -31.79
CA THR A 121 -15.50 -12.42 -30.41
C THR A 121 -14.45 -11.61 -29.68
N GLY A 122 -14.85 -10.44 -29.19
CA GLY A 122 -14.04 -9.58 -28.32
C GLY A 122 -14.09 -10.02 -26.86
N THR A 123 -13.43 -9.24 -26.00
CA THR A 123 -13.46 -9.46 -24.55
C THR A 123 -14.84 -9.11 -23.99
N THR A 124 -15.35 -9.93 -23.07
CA THR A 124 -16.55 -9.61 -22.29
C THR A 124 -16.29 -8.42 -21.37
N VAL A 125 -17.15 -7.41 -21.45
CA VAL A 125 -17.13 -6.24 -20.57
C VAL A 125 -18.18 -6.44 -19.48
N TYR A 126 -17.77 -6.23 -18.24
CA TYR A 126 -18.66 -6.33 -17.07
C TYR A 126 -19.03 -4.95 -16.54
N THR A 127 -20.29 -4.79 -16.14
CA THR A 127 -20.80 -3.57 -15.49
C THR A 127 -21.56 -3.94 -14.23
N LEU A 128 -21.36 -3.19 -13.14
CA LEU A 128 -22.11 -3.37 -11.90
C LEU A 128 -23.26 -2.35 -11.83
N VAL A 129 -24.49 -2.83 -11.77
CA VAL A 129 -25.68 -1.96 -11.76
C VAL A 129 -25.69 -1.06 -10.52
N GLY A 130 -25.88 0.23 -10.72
CA GLY A 130 -25.81 1.28 -9.69
C GLY A 130 -24.41 1.82 -9.41
N PHE A 131 -23.38 1.27 -10.08
CA PHE A 131 -21.97 1.68 -9.97
C PHE A 131 -21.33 1.90 -11.35
N GLU A 132 -22.13 2.30 -12.34
CA GLU A 132 -21.71 2.42 -13.74
C GLU A 132 -20.58 3.44 -13.95
N ASP A 133 -20.49 4.45 -13.07
CA ASP A 133 -19.42 5.46 -13.09
C ASP A 133 -18.13 5.01 -12.38
N GLN A 134 -18.14 3.81 -11.77
CA GLN A 134 -17.00 3.28 -11.02
C GLN A 134 -16.23 2.25 -11.84
N GLN A 135 -14.91 2.25 -11.68
CA GLN A 135 -14.07 1.22 -12.25
C GLN A 135 -14.19 -0.06 -11.43
N LEU A 136 -14.34 -1.21 -12.09
CA LEU A 136 -14.37 -2.52 -11.44
C LEU A 136 -12.95 -3.06 -11.21
N LEU A 137 -12.80 -3.86 -10.15
CA LEU A 137 -11.59 -4.61 -9.86
C LEU A 137 -11.51 -5.85 -10.74
N SER A 138 -10.55 -5.86 -11.67
CA SER A 138 -10.37 -6.99 -12.58
C SER A 138 -10.17 -8.30 -11.83
N GLY A 139 -10.80 -9.35 -12.34
CA GLY A 139 -10.84 -10.71 -11.79
C GLY A 139 -12.07 -10.97 -10.92
N GLN A 140 -12.66 -9.94 -10.30
CA GLN A 140 -13.81 -10.10 -9.40
C GLN A 140 -15.13 -10.37 -10.16
N PRO A 141 -15.60 -9.50 -11.08
CA PRO A 141 -16.80 -9.79 -11.85
C PRO A 141 -16.61 -11.01 -12.78
N GLU A 142 -15.38 -11.25 -13.26
CA GLU A 142 -15.04 -12.43 -14.05
C GLU A 142 -15.21 -13.73 -13.26
N ALA A 143 -14.83 -13.75 -11.97
CA ALA A 143 -15.04 -14.90 -11.10
C ALA A 143 -16.53 -15.20 -10.93
N ILE A 144 -17.35 -14.17 -10.62
CA ILE A 144 -18.81 -14.33 -10.52
C ILE A 144 -19.39 -14.89 -11.82
N ALA A 145 -19.00 -14.33 -12.97
CA ALA A 145 -19.49 -14.76 -14.27
C ALA A 145 -19.07 -16.21 -14.59
N ASN A 146 -17.83 -16.58 -14.30
CA ASN A 146 -17.33 -17.93 -14.50
C ASN A 146 -18.06 -18.94 -13.62
N ASP A 147 -18.15 -18.67 -12.32
CA ASP A 147 -18.74 -19.59 -11.35
C ASP A 147 -20.25 -19.74 -11.60
N ALA A 148 -20.92 -18.66 -12.01
CA ALA A 148 -22.34 -18.70 -12.37
C ALA A 148 -22.59 -19.52 -13.65
N SER A 149 -21.66 -19.50 -14.59
CA SER A 149 -21.80 -20.14 -15.90
C SER A 149 -21.28 -21.57 -15.97
N ASN A 150 -20.39 -21.94 -15.05
CA ASN A 150 -19.68 -23.20 -15.01
C ASN A 150 -19.74 -23.78 -13.59
N MET A 151 -20.67 -24.72 -13.37
CA MET A 151 -20.88 -25.31 -12.06
C MET A 151 -20.78 -26.83 -12.14
N LYS A 152 -19.86 -27.38 -11.36
CA LYS A 152 -19.62 -28.82 -11.28
C LYS A 152 -19.60 -29.28 -9.84
N THR A 153 -20.39 -30.31 -9.57
CA THR A 153 -20.49 -30.90 -8.24
C THR A 153 -19.32 -31.83 -7.98
N THR A 154 -18.92 -31.91 -6.72
CA THR A 154 -17.98 -32.94 -6.26
C THR A 154 -18.74 -34.21 -5.88
N ARG A 155 -19.96 -34.07 -5.34
CA ARG A 155 -20.83 -35.17 -4.87
C ARG A 155 -22.30 -34.76 -4.91
N ILE A 156 -23.19 -35.74 -5.04
CA ILE A 156 -24.61 -35.62 -4.67
C ILE A 156 -24.79 -36.13 -3.25
N ILE A 157 -25.46 -35.35 -2.41
CA ILE A 157 -25.69 -35.63 -0.98
C ILE A 157 -27.05 -36.27 -0.77
N ASP A 158 -28.11 -35.70 -1.35
CA ASP A 158 -29.45 -36.27 -1.29
C ASP A 158 -30.22 -35.96 -2.57
N ILE A 159 -30.57 -37.00 -3.32
CA ILE A 159 -31.32 -36.87 -4.59
C ILE A 159 -32.80 -36.48 -4.40
N LYS A 160 -33.38 -36.67 -3.21
CA LYS A 160 -34.78 -36.31 -2.92
C LYS A 160 -34.94 -34.95 -2.25
N GLY A 161 -33.84 -34.37 -1.75
CA GLY A 161 -33.87 -33.06 -1.10
C GLY A 161 -34.63 -33.04 0.22
N ALA A 162 -34.50 -34.08 1.03
CA ALA A 162 -35.11 -34.13 2.34
C ALA A 162 -34.41 -33.14 3.29
N ASN A 163 -35.19 -32.34 4.02
CA ASN A 163 -34.73 -31.42 5.06
C ASN A 163 -33.65 -30.42 4.59
N PRO A 164 -33.92 -29.57 3.58
CA PRO A 164 -32.97 -28.57 3.07
C PRO A 164 -32.39 -27.65 4.17
N GLY A 165 -33.16 -27.35 5.22
CA GLY A 165 -32.69 -26.60 6.38
C GLY A 165 -31.49 -27.20 7.12
N ASN A 166 -31.27 -28.53 7.08
CA ASN A 166 -30.08 -29.16 7.67
C ASN A 166 -28.77 -28.79 6.93
N TYR A 167 -28.89 -28.18 5.76
CA TYR A 167 -27.79 -27.83 4.87
C TYR A 167 -27.73 -26.32 4.62
N GLY A 168 -28.47 -25.52 5.40
CA GLY A 168 -28.54 -24.07 5.22
C GLY A 168 -29.30 -23.61 3.97
N LEU A 169 -30.09 -24.47 3.32
CA LEU A 169 -30.76 -24.13 2.05
C LEU A 169 -32.16 -23.49 2.22
N ASP A 170 -32.69 -23.49 3.44
CA ASP A 170 -33.89 -22.72 3.80
C ASP A 170 -33.59 -21.23 3.93
N ASP A 171 -32.38 -20.88 4.39
CA ASP A 171 -31.84 -19.52 4.48
C ASP A 171 -30.43 -19.50 3.84
N PRO A 172 -30.36 -19.55 2.50
CA PRO A 172 -29.08 -19.70 1.81
C PRO A 172 -28.18 -18.48 2.00
N ARG A 173 -26.88 -18.72 2.17
CA ARG A 173 -25.86 -17.66 2.30
C ARG A 173 -25.75 -16.82 1.03
N ALA A 174 -26.06 -17.41 -0.12
CA ALA A 174 -26.26 -16.70 -1.38
C ALA A 174 -27.34 -17.36 -2.24
N THR A 175 -28.11 -16.54 -2.95
CA THR A 175 -28.96 -16.94 -4.08
C THR A 175 -28.47 -16.23 -5.33
N VAL A 176 -28.20 -16.98 -6.39
CA VAL A 176 -27.61 -16.47 -7.62
C VAL A 176 -28.48 -16.85 -8.81
N THR A 177 -28.76 -15.91 -9.71
CA THR A 177 -29.49 -16.17 -10.95
C THR A 177 -28.68 -15.66 -12.14
N ALA A 178 -28.20 -16.58 -12.97
CA ALA A 178 -27.55 -16.30 -14.25
C ALA A 178 -28.59 -16.33 -15.37
N THR A 179 -28.59 -15.30 -16.23
CA THR A 179 -29.40 -15.24 -17.45
C THR A 179 -28.48 -15.16 -18.67
N PHE A 180 -28.76 -15.99 -19.67
CA PHE A 180 -27.97 -16.09 -20.90
C PHE A 180 -28.77 -15.57 -22.11
N ALA A 181 -28.05 -15.20 -23.17
CA ALA A 181 -28.61 -14.58 -24.37
C ALA A 181 -29.58 -15.48 -25.16
N ASP A 182 -29.51 -16.80 -24.97
CA ASP A 182 -30.45 -17.76 -25.55
C ASP A 182 -31.75 -17.90 -24.75
N GLY A 183 -31.88 -17.16 -23.64
CA GLY A 183 -33.00 -17.21 -22.71
C GLY A 183 -32.86 -18.28 -21.62
N THR A 184 -31.76 -19.03 -21.59
CA THR A 184 -31.45 -19.96 -20.50
C THR A 184 -31.30 -19.18 -19.19
N VAL A 185 -31.88 -19.72 -18.12
CA VAL A 185 -31.76 -19.18 -16.76
C VAL A 185 -31.31 -20.30 -15.83
N ILE A 186 -30.26 -20.03 -15.06
CA ILE A 186 -29.74 -20.96 -14.04
C ILE A 186 -29.78 -20.26 -12.69
N THR A 187 -30.35 -20.90 -11.68
CA THR A 187 -30.41 -20.39 -10.31
C THR A 187 -29.66 -21.30 -9.36
N TYR A 188 -28.89 -20.75 -8.44
CA TYR A 188 -28.23 -21.47 -7.36
C TYR A 188 -28.68 -20.97 -6.01
N ARG A 189 -28.88 -21.90 -5.07
CA ARG A 189 -29.00 -21.64 -3.63
C ARG A 189 -27.78 -22.23 -2.95
N VAL A 190 -26.95 -21.37 -2.37
CA VAL A 190 -25.70 -21.72 -1.70
C VAL A 190 -26.00 -21.88 -0.21
N GLY A 191 -25.91 -23.11 0.28
CA GLY A 191 -26.13 -23.46 1.68
C GLY A 191 -24.86 -23.35 2.51
N ASP A 192 -24.82 -24.08 3.61
CA ASP A 192 -23.72 -24.10 4.58
C ASP A 192 -22.47 -24.82 4.05
N GLU A 193 -21.34 -24.57 4.69
CA GLU A 193 -20.13 -25.38 4.53
C GLU A 193 -20.34 -26.77 5.12
N ALA A 194 -19.97 -27.78 4.36
CA ALA A 194 -19.98 -29.16 4.82
C ALA A 194 -18.86 -29.38 5.86
N PRO A 195 -19.06 -30.27 6.84
CA PRO A 195 -18.04 -30.61 7.82
C PRO A 195 -16.73 -31.08 7.18
N SER A 196 -15.62 -30.90 7.90
CA SER A 196 -14.29 -31.37 7.47
C SER A 196 -13.82 -30.79 6.13
N GLU A 197 -14.20 -29.56 5.81
CA GLU A 197 -13.77 -28.84 4.59
C GLU A 197 -14.11 -29.58 3.29
N LEU A 198 -15.19 -30.37 3.30
CA LEU A 198 -15.59 -31.19 2.16
C LEU A 198 -16.16 -30.38 0.98
N GLY A 199 -16.55 -29.13 1.22
CA GLY A 199 -17.13 -28.22 0.23
C GLY A 199 -18.34 -27.48 0.77
N VAL A 200 -19.21 -27.01 -0.13
CA VAL A 200 -20.41 -26.23 0.20
C VAL A 200 -21.64 -26.92 -0.36
N TYR A 201 -22.73 -26.92 0.41
CA TYR A 201 -24.01 -27.46 -0.05
C TYR A 201 -24.66 -26.53 -1.09
N LEU A 202 -25.25 -27.09 -2.14
CA LEU A 202 -25.84 -26.33 -3.24
C LEU A 202 -27.16 -26.97 -3.70
N GLN A 203 -28.14 -26.13 -4.04
CA GLN A 203 -29.30 -26.51 -4.87
C GLN A 203 -29.28 -25.70 -6.17
N CYS A 204 -29.73 -26.32 -7.27
CA CYS A 204 -29.74 -25.71 -8.59
C CYS A 204 -31.15 -25.73 -9.19
N ASN A 205 -31.60 -24.59 -9.71
CA ASN A 205 -32.94 -24.37 -10.27
C ASN A 205 -34.04 -24.82 -9.29
N ASP A 206 -35.10 -25.44 -9.83
CA ASP A 206 -36.17 -26.06 -9.05
C ASP A 206 -35.85 -27.51 -8.64
N ASP A 207 -34.60 -27.96 -8.79
CA ASP A 207 -34.19 -29.30 -8.37
C ASP A 207 -34.22 -29.40 -6.84
N LYS A 208 -34.75 -30.52 -6.35
CA LYS A 208 -34.75 -30.82 -4.92
C LYS A 208 -33.43 -31.39 -4.48
N ALA A 209 -32.66 -32.00 -5.38
CA ALA A 209 -31.40 -32.64 -5.02
C ALA A 209 -30.43 -31.67 -4.34
N ILE A 210 -29.76 -32.16 -3.31
CA ILE A 210 -28.75 -31.43 -2.56
C ILE A 210 -27.39 -31.91 -3.02
N TYR A 211 -26.61 -30.96 -3.51
CA TYR A 211 -25.29 -31.17 -4.07
C TYR A 211 -24.21 -30.69 -3.11
N LEU A 212 -23.01 -31.20 -3.31
CA LEU A 212 -21.78 -30.66 -2.74
C LEU A 212 -20.93 -30.12 -3.88
N VAL A 213 -20.43 -28.90 -3.72
CA VAL A 213 -19.50 -28.24 -4.66
C VAL A 213 -18.22 -27.85 -3.94
N ALA A 214 -17.17 -27.59 -4.71
CA ALA A 214 -15.95 -27.02 -4.15
C ALA A 214 -16.24 -25.62 -3.59
N THR A 215 -15.56 -25.24 -2.50
CA THR A 215 -15.78 -23.94 -1.83
C THR A 215 -15.45 -22.76 -2.76
N ASP A 216 -14.33 -22.85 -3.47
CA ASP A 216 -13.88 -21.84 -4.43
C ASP A 216 -14.87 -21.61 -5.59
N ALA A 217 -15.67 -22.62 -5.95
CA ALA A 217 -16.69 -22.52 -6.99
C ALA A 217 -17.92 -21.66 -6.59
N VAL A 218 -18.02 -21.24 -5.33
CA VAL A 218 -19.13 -20.41 -4.83
C VAL A 218 -18.69 -19.19 -4.01
N ASP A 219 -17.39 -19.06 -3.72
CA ASP A 219 -16.86 -17.96 -2.90
C ASP A 219 -17.15 -16.58 -3.51
N SER A 220 -17.10 -16.47 -4.85
CA SER A 220 -17.38 -15.21 -5.56
C SER A 220 -18.82 -14.72 -5.36
N PHE A 221 -19.76 -15.62 -5.06
CA PHE A 221 -21.15 -15.28 -4.77
C PHE A 221 -21.34 -14.62 -3.39
N LEU A 222 -20.31 -14.63 -2.55
CA LEU A 222 -20.31 -13.98 -1.24
C LEU A 222 -19.70 -12.57 -1.26
N PHE A 223 -19.18 -12.12 -2.40
CA PHE A 223 -18.69 -10.75 -2.56
C PHE A 223 -19.78 -9.72 -2.26
N SER A 224 -19.37 -8.59 -1.70
CA SER A 224 -20.20 -7.39 -1.66
C SER A 224 -20.03 -6.57 -2.94
N PRO A 225 -20.97 -5.66 -3.25
CA PRO A 225 -20.81 -4.73 -4.36
C PRO A 225 -19.52 -3.91 -4.28
N LEU A 226 -19.03 -3.63 -3.07
CA LEU A 226 -17.82 -2.85 -2.85
C LEU A 226 -16.54 -3.65 -3.13
N ASP A 227 -16.57 -4.98 -3.00
CA ASP A 227 -15.42 -5.85 -3.31
C ASP A 227 -15.14 -5.92 -4.81
N LEU A 228 -16.16 -5.66 -5.63
CA LEU A 228 -16.08 -5.59 -7.08
C LEU A 228 -15.47 -4.29 -7.60
N LEU A 229 -15.26 -3.28 -6.75
CA LEU A 229 -14.78 -1.96 -7.16
C LEU A 229 -13.26 -1.87 -7.11
N SER A 230 -12.69 -1.10 -8.04
CA SER A 230 -11.25 -0.83 -8.08
C SER A 230 -10.76 -0.25 -6.76
N LYS A 231 -9.64 -0.79 -6.30
CA LYS A 231 -8.96 -0.35 -5.07
C LYS A 231 -7.88 0.69 -5.37
N GLU A 232 -7.63 0.99 -6.64
CA GLU A 232 -6.65 2.00 -7.04
C GLU A 232 -7.14 3.39 -6.61
N ILE A 233 -6.36 4.09 -5.79
CA ILE A 233 -6.66 5.45 -5.34
C ILE A 233 -5.95 6.45 -6.26
N THR A 234 -4.65 6.31 -6.48
CA THR A 234 -3.85 7.19 -7.34
C THR A 234 -2.96 6.41 -8.30
N THR A 235 -2.73 6.96 -9.49
CA THR A 235 -1.81 6.38 -10.48
C THR A 235 -0.35 6.63 -10.10
N ALA A 236 0.54 5.73 -10.56
CA ALA A 236 1.98 5.95 -10.45
C ALA A 236 2.46 7.04 -11.43
N GLY A 237 3.62 7.64 -11.15
CA GLY A 237 4.31 8.48 -12.14
C GLY A 237 4.95 7.61 -13.22
N GLU A 238 4.87 8.04 -14.48
CA GLU A 238 5.41 7.28 -15.63
C GLU A 238 6.90 7.57 -15.91
N SER A 239 7.44 8.64 -15.31
CA SER A 239 8.80 9.13 -15.47
C SER A 239 9.32 9.84 -14.21
N GLU A 240 10.61 10.16 -14.17
CA GLU A 240 11.19 11.03 -13.13
C GLU A 240 10.48 12.38 -13.06
N GLU A 241 10.26 13.03 -14.21
CA GLU A 241 9.65 14.37 -14.27
C GLU A 241 8.21 14.36 -13.74
N SER A 242 7.40 13.34 -14.08
CA SER A 242 6.04 13.18 -13.54
C SER A 242 5.98 12.73 -12.07
N SER A 243 7.11 12.27 -11.52
CA SER A 243 7.20 11.86 -10.10
C SER A 243 7.66 13.00 -9.20
N GLU A 244 8.18 14.09 -9.77
CA GLU A 244 8.64 15.26 -9.02
C GLU A 244 7.48 16.19 -8.68
N ILE A 245 7.36 16.48 -7.38
CA ILE A 245 6.39 17.44 -6.87
C ILE A 245 6.88 18.87 -7.12
N GLU A 246 6.04 19.70 -7.72
CA GLU A 246 6.28 21.15 -7.85
C GLU A 246 5.93 21.89 -6.55
N THR A 247 4.78 21.54 -5.96
CA THR A 247 4.40 22.02 -4.64
C THR A 247 3.48 21.04 -3.92
N MET A 248 3.63 20.91 -2.61
CA MET A 248 2.72 20.18 -1.74
C MET A 248 2.22 21.08 -0.64
N THR A 249 0.93 21.00 -0.32
CA THR A 249 0.35 21.61 0.89
C THR A 249 -0.25 20.53 1.76
N LEU A 250 0.12 20.53 3.04
CA LEU A 250 -0.42 19.68 4.09
C LEU A 250 -1.25 20.54 5.05
N SER A 251 -2.44 20.05 5.39
CA SER A 251 -3.39 20.70 6.31
C SER A 251 -4.17 19.62 7.09
N GLY A 252 -5.07 20.01 7.98
CA GLY A 252 -5.84 19.08 8.82
C GLY A 252 -5.42 19.13 10.28
N THR A 253 -5.91 18.23 11.13
CA THR A 253 -5.65 18.32 12.57
C THR A 253 -4.18 18.08 12.95
N ASN A 254 -3.42 17.35 12.14
CA ASN A 254 -1.98 17.13 12.33
C ASN A 254 -1.13 18.31 11.85
N TYR A 255 -1.73 19.22 11.06
CA TYR A 255 -1.11 20.44 10.57
C TYR A 255 -2.01 21.66 10.85
N PRO A 256 -2.16 22.07 12.13
CA PRO A 256 -3.04 23.20 12.50
C PRO A 256 -2.66 24.51 11.81
N LYS A 257 -1.37 24.68 11.50
CA LYS A 257 -0.89 25.65 10.51
C LYS A 257 -0.55 24.86 9.25
N PRO A 258 -1.10 25.22 8.09
CA PRO A 258 -0.75 24.56 6.84
C PRO A 258 0.76 24.59 6.60
N VAL A 259 1.27 23.49 6.06
CA VAL A 259 2.68 23.32 5.67
C VAL A 259 2.73 23.32 4.16
N THR A 260 3.55 24.19 3.57
CA THR A 260 3.80 24.23 2.12
C THR A 260 5.23 23.79 1.86
N ILE A 261 5.39 22.80 1.01
CA ILE A 261 6.67 22.23 0.60
C ILE A 261 6.87 22.46 -0.90
N VAL A 262 8.10 22.81 -1.28
CA VAL A 262 8.55 23.01 -2.67
C VAL A 262 9.94 22.39 -2.85
N PRO A 263 10.38 22.10 -4.09
CA PRO A 263 11.76 21.73 -4.36
C PRO A 263 12.74 22.70 -3.69
N ASN A 264 13.78 22.16 -3.09
CA ASN A 264 14.82 22.98 -2.50
C ASN A 264 15.73 23.54 -3.60
N ASP A 265 15.84 24.87 -3.66
CA ASP A 265 16.72 25.61 -4.55
C ASP A 265 18.07 25.97 -3.89
N ASP A 266 18.25 25.68 -2.60
CA ASP A 266 19.50 25.85 -1.88
C ASP A 266 20.39 24.60 -2.01
N GLU A 267 21.33 24.63 -2.94
CA GLU A 267 22.32 23.59 -3.17
C GLU A 267 23.34 23.44 -2.02
N THR A 268 23.36 24.38 -1.07
CA THR A 268 24.31 24.38 0.05
C THR A 268 23.91 23.43 1.17
N ASN A 269 22.83 22.68 1.04
CA ASN A 269 22.43 21.61 1.94
C ASN A 269 21.95 20.38 1.14
N SER A 270 21.76 19.25 1.82
CA SER A 270 21.41 17.98 1.16
C SER A 270 19.90 17.69 1.07
N ALA A 271 19.04 18.60 1.55
CA ALA A 271 17.62 18.38 1.51
C ALA A 271 17.08 18.56 0.08
N TYR A 272 16.25 17.62 -0.36
CA TYR A 272 15.60 17.69 -1.67
C TYR A 272 14.48 18.73 -1.73
N TYR A 273 13.85 19.00 -0.59
CA TYR A 273 12.70 19.87 -0.47
C TYR A 273 12.86 20.83 0.70
N LYS A 274 12.18 21.98 0.62
CA LYS A 274 12.09 22.96 1.70
C LYS A 274 10.63 23.26 2.02
N MET A 275 10.34 23.50 3.29
CA MET A 275 9.10 24.16 3.70
C MET A 275 9.23 25.65 3.46
N THR A 276 8.17 26.29 2.98
CA THR A 276 8.03 27.75 2.91
C THR A 276 7.02 28.28 3.93
N THR A 277 6.13 27.41 4.41
CA THR A 277 5.20 27.69 5.51
C THR A 277 5.15 26.50 6.47
N PRO A 278 4.92 26.72 7.78
CA PRO A 278 4.80 28.01 8.46
C PRO A 278 6.14 28.75 8.65
N VAL A 279 7.27 28.06 8.54
CA VAL A 279 8.61 28.62 8.71
C VAL A 279 9.50 28.06 7.61
N GLU A 280 10.22 28.94 6.91
CA GLU A 280 11.15 28.55 5.85
C GLU A 280 12.32 27.74 6.42
N GLN A 281 12.44 26.48 6.01
CA GLN A 281 13.53 25.58 6.40
C GLN A 281 13.57 24.34 5.50
N PRO A 282 14.71 23.64 5.42
CA PRO A 282 14.78 22.33 4.75
C PRO A 282 13.81 21.31 5.38
N VAL A 283 13.28 20.39 4.56
CA VAL A 283 12.50 19.22 5.03
C VAL A 283 13.46 18.10 5.43
N SER A 284 13.14 17.31 6.45
CA SER A 284 13.86 16.04 6.74
C SER A 284 13.99 15.21 5.47
N VAL A 285 15.20 14.71 5.20
CA VAL A 285 15.46 13.92 3.99
C VAL A 285 14.68 12.62 4.02
N GLU A 286 14.75 11.91 5.15
CA GLU A 286 14.07 10.62 5.35
C GLU A 286 12.55 10.81 5.35
N LYS A 287 12.03 11.64 6.25
CA LYS A 287 10.58 11.80 6.42
C LYS A 287 9.92 12.51 5.25
N GLY A 288 10.60 13.47 4.65
CA GLY A 288 10.17 14.08 3.39
C GLY A 288 10.06 13.04 2.28
N SER A 289 11.06 12.17 2.11
CA SER A 289 11.00 11.13 1.07
C SER A 289 9.82 10.17 1.27
N GLU A 290 9.55 9.76 2.50
CA GLU A 290 8.40 8.90 2.83
C GLU A 290 7.07 9.61 2.48
N VAL A 291 6.89 10.87 2.90
CA VAL A 291 5.70 11.69 2.58
C VAL A 291 5.47 11.81 1.07
N MET A 292 6.49 12.14 0.31
CA MET A 292 6.41 12.31 -1.15
C MET A 292 6.09 10.98 -1.85
N GLY A 293 6.67 9.88 -1.36
CA GLY A 293 6.44 8.53 -1.90
C GLY A 293 5.03 7.99 -1.65
N GLY A 294 4.38 8.41 -0.56
CA GLY A 294 3.05 7.94 -0.15
C GLY A 294 1.85 8.61 -0.85
N ILE A 295 2.04 9.23 -2.02
CA ILE A 295 0.97 10.00 -2.71
C ILE A 295 0.55 9.36 -4.03
N ARG A 296 1.50 8.88 -4.85
CA ARG A 296 1.24 8.23 -6.14
C ARG A 296 1.31 6.71 -6.03
N GLY A 297 0.59 6.02 -6.91
CA GLY A 297 0.53 4.56 -6.94
C GLY A 297 -0.14 3.97 -5.70
N LEU A 298 -1.01 4.73 -5.04
CA LEU A 298 -1.65 4.32 -3.80
C LEU A 298 -2.83 3.39 -4.13
N SER A 299 -2.91 2.25 -3.44
CA SER A 299 -4.00 1.30 -3.55
C SER A 299 -4.54 0.97 -2.15
N ALA A 300 -5.85 0.74 -2.08
CA ALA A 300 -6.57 0.42 -0.85
C ALA A 300 -6.60 -1.08 -0.58
N ASP A 301 -6.85 -1.44 0.68
CA ASP A 301 -7.20 -2.81 1.06
C ASP A 301 -8.69 -3.08 0.76
N ALA A 302 -9.54 -2.07 0.96
CA ALA A 302 -10.98 -2.15 0.73
C ALA A 302 -11.62 -0.80 0.37
N VAL A 303 -12.76 -0.87 -0.32
CA VAL A 303 -13.70 0.24 -0.47
C VAL A 303 -14.74 0.16 0.64
N LYS A 304 -15.07 1.29 1.27
CA LYS A 304 -16.03 1.38 2.39
C LYS A 304 -17.32 2.11 2.04
N ALA A 305 -17.27 3.00 1.07
CA ALA A 305 -18.45 3.68 0.57
C ALA A 305 -18.21 4.25 -0.83
N VAL A 306 -19.28 4.35 -1.61
CA VAL A 306 -19.35 5.12 -2.85
C VAL A 306 -20.39 6.20 -2.64
N ASN A 307 -20.11 7.41 -3.15
CA ASN A 307 -20.91 8.60 -2.94
C ASN A 307 -21.26 8.81 -1.45
N PRO A 308 -20.25 8.88 -0.56
CA PRO A 308 -20.49 8.89 0.88
C PRO A 308 -21.32 10.10 1.32
N THR A 309 -22.25 9.88 2.23
CA THR A 309 -23.02 10.96 2.85
C THR A 309 -22.14 11.76 3.84
N ASP A 310 -22.58 12.96 4.19
CA ASP A 310 -21.96 13.76 5.26
C ASP A 310 -21.84 13.00 6.59
N GLU A 311 -22.80 12.12 6.89
CA GLU A 311 -22.78 11.28 8.09
C GLU A 311 -21.71 10.20 7.99
N GLN A 312 -21.56 9.56 6.82
CA GLN A 312 -20.48 8.60 6.60
C GLN A 312 -19.12 9.29 6.67
N LEU A 313 -18.95 10.45 6.03
CA LEU A 313 -17.71 11.24 6.13
C LEU A 313 -17.40 11.64 7.58
N GLN A 314 -18.42 11.97 8.39
CA GLN A 314 -18.26 12.24 9.81
C GLN A 314 -17.81 10.99 10.58
N ASN A 315 -18.46 9.85 10.34
CA ASN A 315 -18.20 8.58 11.03
C ASN A 315 -16.80 8.01 10.72
N PHE A 316 -16.33 8.18 9.49
CA PHE A 316 -14.98 7.81 9.08
C PHE A 316 -13.93 8.90 9.39
N GLY A 317 -14.31 10.00 10.07
CA GLY A 317 -13.37 11.07 10.45
C GLY A 317 -12.85 11.91 9.28
N LEU A 318 -13.47 11.82 8.11
CA LEU A 318 -13.08 12.53 6.89
C LEU A 318 -13.70 13.92 6.76
N LYS A 319 -14.73 14.24 7.54
CA LYS A 319 -15.26 15.62 7.65
C LYS A 319 -14.30 16.57 8.38
N THR A 320 -13.43 16.03 9.22
CA THR A 320 -12.35 16.77 9.90
C THR A 320 -11.10 15.89 9.88
N PRO A 321 -10.45 15.77 8.71
CA PRO A 321 -9.40 14.78 8.50
C PRO A 321 -8.16 15.06 9.36
N ALA A 322 -7.43 14.00 9.68
CA ALA A 322 -6.15 14.11 10.35
C ALA A 322 -5.15 14.89 9.50
N ALA A 323 -5.13 14.57 8.21
CA ALA A 323 -4.40 15.32 7.21
C ALA A 323 -5.16 15.40 5.88
N THR A 324 -4.95 16.50 5.17
CA THR A 324 -5.28 16.66 3.77
C THR A 324 -4.01 17.08 3.05
N VAL A 325 -3.62 16.31 2.05
CA VAL A 325 -2.51 16.62 1.14
C VAL A 325 -3.06 17.12 -0.19
N LYS A 326 -2.51 18.23 -0.67
CA LYS A 326 -2.67 18.69 -2.05
C LYS A 326 -1.29 18.74 -2.69
N ALA A 327 -1.00 17.83 -3.60
CA ALA A 327 0.27 17.74 -4.31
C ALA A 327 0.08 18.09 -5.79
N VAL A 328 0.87 19.05 -6.26
CA VAL A 328 0.92 19.49 -7.66
C VAL A 328 2.16 18.88 -8.29
N TYR A 329 1.94 18.16 -9.37
CA TYR A 329 2.95 17.62 -10.28
C TYR A 329 2.80 18.31 -11.64
N ASN A 330 3.74 18.06 -12.55
CA ASN A 330 3.75 18.67 -13.88
C ASN A 330 2.55 18.25 -14.77
N ASP A 331 1.99 17.06 -14.53
CA ASP A 331 0.97 16.38 -15.33
C ASP A 331 -0.40 16.33 -14.61
N THR A 332 -0.42 16.38 -13.27
CA THR A 332 -1.66 16.29 -12.49
C THR A 332 -1.57 16.98 -11.13
N THR A 333 -2.73 17.22 -10.51
CA THR A 333 -2.86 17.65 -9.12
C THR A 333 -3.67 16.61 -8.35
N ILE A 334 -3.08 16.07 -7.29
CA ILE A 334 -3.70 15.05 -6.44
C ILE A 334 -4.10 15.71 -5.12
N THR A 335 -5.36 15.52 -4.70
CA THR A 335 -5.83 15.95 -3.38
C THR A 335 -6.45 14.77 -2.63
N LEU A 336 -5.81 14.37 -1.53
CA LEU A 336 -6.25 13.27 -0.67
C LEU A 336 -6.52 13.79 0.73
N SER A 337 -7.51 13.20 1.41
CA SER A 337 -7.76 13.44 2.83
C SER A 337 -7.84 12.12 3.57
N ALA A 338 -7.17 12.03 4.71
CA ALA A 338 -7.10 10.82 5.51
C ALA A 338 -7.56 11.08 6.95
N SER A 339 -8.24 10.10 7.53
CA SER A 339 -8.64 10.07 8.93
C SER A 339 -7.45 9.85 9.86
N LYS A 340 -7.70 9.90 11.18
CA LYS A 340 -6.77 9.32 12.14
C LYS A 340 -6.76 7.79 12.01
N PRO A 341 -5.65 7.12 12.34
CA PRO A 341 -5.65 5.67 12.46
C PRO A 341 -6.67 5.21 13.49
N ASP A 342 -7.35 4.10 13.21
CA ASP A 342 -8.16 3.37 14.18
C ASP A 342 -7.31 2.44 15.07
N ASP A 343 -7.95 1.69 15.95
CA ASP A 343 -7.28 0.81 16.92
C ASP A 343 -6.51 -0.34 16.25
N ASP A 344 -6.87 -0.69 15.00
CA ASP A 344 -6.21 -1.72 14.20
C ASP A 344 -5.09 -1.14 13.31
N GLY A 345 -4.85 0.17 13.37
CA GLY A 345 -3.83 0.87 12.59
C GLY A 345 -4.25 1.19 11.15
N ASN A 346 -5.54 1.10 10.82
CA ASN A 346 -6.07 1.47 9.52
C ASN A 346 -6.47 2.95 9.48
N VAL A 347 -6.38 3.56 8.31
CA VAL A 347 -6.94 4.88 8.03
C VAL A 347 -8.03 4.78 6.97
N TYR A 348 -8.94 5.75 6.99
CA TYR A 348 -9.91 5.98 5.94
C TYR A 348 -9.44 7.14 5.08
N LEU A 349 -9.60 7.03 3.76
CA LEU A 349 -9.13 8.02 2.80
C LEU A 349 -10.19 8.35 1.76
N THR A 350 -10.29 9.61 1.38
CA THR A 350 -11.04 10.08 0.19
C THR A 350 -10.10 10.85 -0.73
N SER A 351 -10.33 10.72 -2.04
CA SER A 351 -9.67 11.54 -3.06
C SER A 351 -10.65 12.56 -3.62
N SER A 352 -10.18 13.70 -4.14
CA SER A 352 -11.06 14.72 -4.72
C SER A 352 -11.64 14.34 -6.09
N ASP A 353 -10.98 13.43 -6.81
CA ASP A 353 -11.37 12.95 -8.14
C ASP A 353 -12.25 11.70 -8.09
N LYS A 354 -12.25 10.97 -6.97
CA LYS A 354 -13.04 9.76 -6.75
C LYS A 354 -13.96 9.94 -5.56
N ASN A 355 -15.27 9.86 -5.79
CA ASN A 355 -16.28 10.04 -4.74
C ASN A 355 -16.46 8.75 -3.91
N MET A 356 -15.39 8.28 -3.26
CA MET A 356 -15.34 7.01 -2.54
C MET A 356 -14.55 7.15 -1.23
N ILE A 357 -14.88 6.30 -0.26
CA ILE A 357 -14.07 6.11 0.95
C ILE A 357 -13.33 4.79 0.83
N TYR A 358 -12.01 4.85 1.00
CA TYR A 358 -11.10 3.72 1.01
C TYR A 358 -10.62 3.42 2.42
N GLN A 359 -10.26 2.17 2.70
CA GLN A 359 -9.51 1.76 3.89
C GLN A 359 -8.14 1.21 3.47
N LEU A 360 -7.10 1.61 4.19
CA LEU A 360 -5.73 1.14 4.00
C LEU A 360 -4.91 1.29 5.29
N SER A 361 -3.79 0.59 5.39
CA SER A 361 -2.84 0.76 6.50
C SER A 361 -2.32 2.20 6.61
N ALA A 362 -2.22 2.73 7.84
CA ALA A 362 -1.65 4.05 8.12
C ALA A 362 -0.20 4.21 7.63
N ASP A 363 0.56 3.12 7.52
CA ASP A 363 1.94 3.15 7.05
C ASP A 363 2.05 3.46 5.54
N MET A 364 0.96 3.29 4.79
CA MET A 364 0.90 3.65 3.36
C MET A 364 0.71 5.15 3.14
N VAL A 365 0.35 5.91 4.18
CA VAL A 365 0.08 7.36 4.11
C VAL A 365 0.90 8.14 5.14
N PRO A 366 2.24 8.13 5.06
CA PRO A 366 3.12 8.85 5.99
C PRO A 366 2.78 10.35 6.12
N TRP A 367 2.26 10.97 5.05
CA TRP A 367 1.78 12.36 5.07
C TRP A 367 0.62 12.60 6.05
N ALA A 368 -0.17 11.58 6.37
CA ALA A 368 -1.23 11.63 7.37
C ALA A 368 -0.76 11.21 8.77
N LYS A 369 0.31 10.42 8.85
CA LYS A 369 0.91 9.96 10.11
C LYS A 369 1.74 11.07 10.78
N TYR A 370 2.50 11.82 9.98
CA TYR A 370 3.43 12.82 10.47
C TYR A 370 2.75 14.16 10.81
N THR A 371 3.49 14.93 11.59
CA THR A 371 3.16 16.30 11.99
C THR A 371 4.17 17.27 11.40
N TYR A 372 3.93 18.57 11.57
CA TYR A 372 4.91 19.60 11.21
C TYR A 372 6.29 19.34 11.83
N GLU A 373 6.37 18.93 13.11
CA GLU A 373 7.65 18.74 13.80
C GLU A 373 8.46 17.56 13.24
N ASP A 374 7.78 16.49 12.79
CA ASP A 374 8.44 15.33 12.17
C ASP A 374 9.07 15.68 10.81
N LEU A 375 8.51 16.66 10.09
CA LEU A 375 8.98 17.06 8.76
C LEU A 375 10.12 18.08 8.80
N ARG A 376 10.40 18.66 9.97
CA ARG A 376 11.51 19.61 10.12
C ARG A 376 12.83 18.92 9.86
N TYR A 377 13.80 19.70 9.40
CA TYR A 377 15.15 19.18 9.22
C TYR A 377 15.70 18.61 10.53
N GLU A 378 16.15 17.35 10.48
CA GLU A 378 16.58 16.59 11.64
C GLU A 378 17.88 17.12 12.26
N TYR A 379 18.71 17.77 11.46
CA TYR A 379 19.97 18.39 11.89
C TYR A 379 19.79 19.89 12.16
N ILE A 380 20.60 20.41 13.09
CA ILE A 380 20.66 21.86 13.34
C ILE A 380 21.05 22.64 12.08
N LEU A 381 22.12 22.18 11.41
CA LEU A 381 22.59 22.68 10.14
C LEU A 381 23.55 21.63 9.55
N LYS A 382 23.28 21.18 8.32
CA LYS A 382 24.12 20.21 7.62
C LYS A 382 24.48 20.73 6.23
N PRO A 383 25.47 21.63 6.13
CA PRO A 383 25.87 22.22 4.86
C PRO A 383 26.57 21.19 3.98
N ASN A 384 26.41 21.33 2.67
CA ASN A 384 27.14 20.57 1.68
C ASN A 384 28.58 21.07 1.59
N LEU A 385 29.54 20.19 1.90
CA LEU A 385 30.96 20.48 1.92
C LEU A 385 31.48 21.07 0.59
N ASP A 386 30.87 20.69 -0.54
CA ASP A 386 31.27 21.18 -1.86
C ASP A 386 31.09 22.67 -2.05
N PHE A 387 30.17 23.27 -1.27
CA PHE A 387 29.85 24.70 -1.34
C PHE A 387 30.52 25.52 -0.25
N LEU A 388 31.36 24.91 0.61
CA LEU A 388 32.08 25.63 1.66
C LEU A 388 33.43 26.14 1.16
N SER A 389 33.79 27.34 1.61
CA SER A 389 35.14 27.92 1.48
C SER A 389 35.86 28.00 2.83
N GLU A 390 35.11 28.10 3.93
CA GLU A 390 35.69 28.22 5.27
C GLU A 390 34.71 27.72 6.33
N ILE A 391 35.25 27.12 7.40
CA ILE A 391 34.52 26.90 8.66
C ILE A 391 35.31 27.56 9.78
N THR A 392 34.67 28.50 10.47
CA THR A 392 35.25 29.21 11.60
C THR A 392 34.60 28.75 12.89
N ILE A 393 35.39 28.16 13.79
CA ILE A 393 34.92 27.59 15.05
C ILE A 393 35.54 28.37 16.21
N THR A 394 34.70 28.93 17.07
CA THR A 394 35.13 29.63 18.27
C THR A 394 34.68 28.87 19.52
N VAL A 395 35.66 28.48 20.34
CA VAL A 395 35.50 27.76 21.62
C VAL A 395 36.23 28.56 22.69
N ASP A 396 35.53 28.96 23.77
CA ASP A 396 36.12 29.72 24.89
C ASP A 396 37.03 30.88 24.45
N SER A 397 36.58 31.69 23.48
CA SER A 397 37.31 32.82 22.89
C SER A 397 38.57 32.46 22.07
N LYS A 398 38.82 31.18 21.77
CA LYS A 398 39.81 30.75 20.79
C LYS A 398 39.14 30.42 19.47
N THR A 399 39.67 30.98 18.39
CA THR A 399 39.13 30.81 17.05
C THR A 399 40.04 29.89 16.23
N TYR A 400 39.42 28.91 15.57
CA TYR A 400 40.03 27.97 14.64
C TYR A 400 39.39 28.16 13.28
N ILE A 401 40.21 28.39 12.25
CA ILE A 401 39.76 28.68 10.90
C ILE A 401 40.21 27.54 10.00
N PHE A 402 39.23 26.80 9.45
CA PHE A 402 39.44 25.73 8.49
C PHE A 402 39.14 26.27 7.10
N SER A 403 40.18 26.63 6.35
CA SER A 403 40.02 27.02 4.94
C SER A 403 39.87 25.78 4.08
N ILE A 404 38.86 25.78 3.21
CA ILE A 404 38.48 24.67 2.35
C ILE A 404 38.65 25.11 0.89
N ALA A 405 39.41 24.36 0.12
CA ALA A 405 39.63 24.60 -1.30
C ALA A 405 39.48 23.29 -2.09
N LYS A 406 39.14 23.39 -3.37
CA LYS A 406 39.23 22.27 -4.31
C LYS A 406 40.48 22.42 -5.15
N GLU A 407 41.31 21.38 -5.19
CA GLU A 407 42.49 21.31 -6.05
C GLU A 407 42.28 20.23 -7.11
N GLU A 408 42.67 20.52 -8.35
CA GLU A 408 42.64 19.54 -9.43
C GLU A 408 43.84 18.59 -9.32
N LYS A 409 43.56 17.30 -9.46
CA LYS A 409 44.56 16.24 -9.46
C LYS A 409 44.41 15.40 -10.71
N LYS A 410 45.49 15.22 -11.46
CA LYS A 410 45.53 14.29 -12.59
C LYS A 410 45.94 12.92 -12.09
N ASP A 411 45.17 11.91 -12.45
CA ASP A 411 45.61 10.53 -12.30
C ASP A 411 46.67 10.16 -13.35
N GLU A 412 47.23 8.95 -13.24
CA GLU A 412 48.28 8.45 -14.14
C GLU A 412 47.79 8.28 -15.60
N GLU A 413 46.47 8.23 -15.81
CA GLU A 413 45.81 8.12 -17.11
C GLU A 413 45.46 9.49 -17.72
N GLY A 414 45.69 10.57 -16.97
CA GLY A 414 45.43 11.95 -17.38
C GLY A 414 44.01 12.45 -17.11
N ASN A 415 43.17 11.67 -16.42
CA ASN A 415 41.85 12.12 -15.97
C ASN A 415 42.02 13.13 -14.83
N VAL A 416 41.27 14.23 -14.91
CA VAL A 416 41.26 15.26 -13.86
C VAL A 416 40.18 14.91 -12.85
N THR A 417 40.59 14.77 -11.59
CA THR A 417 39.72 14.66 -10.42
C THR A 417 39.86 15.93 -9.57
N GLN A 418 38.83 16.27 -8.78
CA GLN A 418 38.92 17.35 -7.79
C GLN A 418 39.07 16.73 -6.40
N GLU A 419 40.05 17.20 -5.64
CA GLU A 419 40.29 16.80 -4.26
C GLU A 419 40.02 17.99 -3.32
N THR A 420 39.27 17.76 -2.25
CA THR A 420 39.05 18.76 -1.21
C THR A 420 40.28 18.84 -0.30
N ILE A 421 40.89 20.02 -0.24
CA ILE A 421 42.04 20.34 0.60
C ILE A 421 41.59 21.27 1.73
N VAL A 422 41.84 20.83 2.96
CA VAL A 422 41.52 21.60 4.16
C VAL A 422 42.80 22.00 4.88
N LYS A 423 42.89 23.27 5.29
CA LYS A 423 44.01 23.81 6.07
C LYS A 423 43.52 24.54 7.31
N CYS A 424 44.25 24.40 8.41
CA CYS A 424 44.04 25.17 9.64
C CYS A 424 45.40 25.65 10.16
N GLY A 425 45.53 26.96 10.41
CA GLY A 425 46.80 27.56 10.86
C GLY A 425 47.99 27.27 9.92
N GLY A 426 47.74 27.22 8.61
CA GLY A 426 48.74 26.92 7.57
C GLY A 426 49.11 25.44 7.43
N LYS A 427 48.58 24.54 8.27
CA LYS A 427 48.80 23.10 8.17
C LYS A 427 47.70 22.43 7.36
N THR A 428 48.08 21.58 6.40
CA THR A 428 47.14 20.70 5.69
C THR A 428 46.62 19.61 6.62
N ILE A 429 45.30 19.43 6.64
CA ILE A 429 44.60 18.40 7.42
C ILE A 429 44.31 17.21 6.51
N SER A 430 44.47 16.00 7.02
CA SER A 430 44.07 14.79 6.29
C SER A 430 42.56 14.81 6.02
N SER A 431 42.17 14.56 4.76
CA SER A 431 40.76 14.55 4.36
C SER A 431 39.93 13.53 5.14
N ALA A 432 40.49 12.36 5.48
CA ALA A 432 39.81 11.36 6.30
C ALA A 432 39.50 11.87 7.73
N TYR A 433 40.46 12.57 8.34
CA TYR A 433 40.27 13.12 9.68
C TYR A 433 39.29 14.28 9.67
N PHE A 434 39.40 15.16 8.66
CA PHE A 434 38.47 16.27 8.50
C PHE A 434 37.04 15.80 8.22
N ASN A 435 36.84 14.82 7.34
CA ASN A 435 35.50 14.30 7.05
C ASN A 435 34.85 13.70 8.31
N THR A 436 35.60 12.94 9.12
CA THR A 436 35.10 12.42 10.39
C THR A 436 34.68 13.57 11.33
N PHE A 437 35.51 14.60 11.45
CA PHE A 437 35.19 15.78 12.25
C PHE A 437 33.97 16.54 11.70
N PHE A 438 33.90 16.73 10.39
CA PHE A 438 32.82 17.46 9.72
C PHE A 438 31.48 16.73 9.88
N GLU A 439 31.45 15.40 9.77
CA GLU A 439 30.26 14.60 10.06
C GLU A 439 29.83 14.73 11.53
N ASN A 440 30.77 14.68 12.49
CA ASN A 440 30.47 14.90 13.91
C ASN A 440 29.91 16.31 14.16
N LEU A 441 30.47 17.32 13.49
CA LEU A 441 30.08 18.72 13.62
C LEU A 441 28.68 19.00 13.06
N THR A 442 28.30 18.34 11.96
CA THR A 442 27.08 18.64 11.20
C THR A 442 25.93 17.65 11.44
N SER A 443 26.20 16.50 12.06
CA SER A 443 25.18 15.50 12.39
C SER A 443 24.53 15.73 13.77
N VAL A 444 24.62 16.95 14.31
CA VAL A 444 23.96 17.31 15.56
C VAL A 444 22.44 17.36 15.33
N GLN A 445 21.74 16.42 15.96
CA GLN A 445 20.29 16.30 15.84
C GLN A 445 19.55 17.17 16.86
N ARG A 446 18.42 17.74 16.41
CA ARG A 446 17.48 18.44 17.28
C ARG A 446 16.89 17.46 18.29
N GLN A 447 16.92 17.82 19.57
CA GLN A 447 16.22 17.09 20.62
C GLN A 447 14.81 17.64 20.84
N SER A 448 14.67 18.97 20.87
CA SER A 448 13.37 19.65 21.02
C SER A 448 13.45 21.09 20.51
N ASN A 449 12.32 21.78 20.53
CA ASN A 449 12.25 23.23 20.29
C ASN A 449 12.85 24.02 21.46
N ALA A 450 13.24 25.25 21.16
CA ALA A 450 13.79 26.20 22.14
C ALA A 450 12.74 26.79 23.12
N ASP A 451 11.46 26.40 23.00
CA ASP A 451 10.35 26.98 23.76
C ASP A 451 10.59 26.97 25.29
N GLY A 452 10.61 28.16 25.89
CA GLY A 452 10.80 28.32 27.34
C GLY A 452 12.19 27.99 27.87
N VAL A 453 13.17 27.69 27.00
CA VAL A 453 14.55 27.42 27.41
C VAL A 453 15.36 28.72 27.40
N GLN A 454 16.21 28.90 28.40
CA GLN A 454 17.04 30.10 28.57
C GLN A 454 18.51 29.72 28.66
N ALA A 455 19.37 30.56 28.10
CA ALA A 455 20.82 30.42 28.18
C ALA A 455 21.35 30.83 29.56
N ASN A 456 22.33 30.08 30.05
CA ASN A 456 23.15 30.38 31.21
C ASN A 456 24.47 31.02 30.76
N GLY A 457 24.43 32.32 30.47
CA GLY A 457 25.62 33.08 30.08
C GLY A 457 25.85 33.17 28.57
N GLY A 458 27.11 33.34 28.18
CA GLY A 458 27.52 33.53 26.78
C GLY A 458 27.58 32.24 25.97
N ALA A 459 27.78 32.37 24.66
CA ALA A 459 27.98 31.22 23.78
C ALA A 459 29.26 30.47 24.17
N ILE A 460 29.16 29.15 24.33
CA ILE A 460 30.29 28.26 24.64
C ILE A 460 30.96 27.71 23.38
N LEU A 461 30.20 27.68 22.28
CA LEU A 461 30.65 27.28 20.95
C LEU A 461 29.93 28.14 19.91
N VAL A 462 30.67 28.66 18.93
CA VAL A 462 30.12 29.34 17.76
C VAL A 462 30.77 28.73 16.52
N VAL A 463 29.96 28.36 15.54
CA VAL A 463 30.40 27.79 14.27
C VAL A 463 29.83 28.65 13.14
N GLU A 464 30.71 29.19 12.32
CA GLU A 464 30.35 29.96 11.12
C GLU A 464 30.78 29.19 9.87
N TYR A 465 29.86 29.07 8.92
CA TYR A 465 30.05 28.37 7.65
C TYR A 465 30.02 29.39 6.52
N THR A 466 31.17 29.62 5.88
CA THR A 466 31.30 30.53 4.75
C THR A 466 31.24 29.74 3.45
N TYR A 467 30.42 30.21 2.51
CA TYR A 467 30.16 29.54 1.24
C TYR A 467 31.03 30.08 0.11
N ASN A 468 31.28 29.24 -0.90
CA ASN A 468 32.06 29.56 -2.10
C ASN A 468 31.19 29.99 -3.29
N ASN A 469 29.86 30.03 -3.13
CA ASN A 469 28.88 30.38 -4.15
C ASN A 469 28.21 31.75 -3.95
N GLY A 470 28.66 32.53 -2.95
CA GLY A 470 28.11 33.85 -2.66
C GLY A 470 26.90 33.86 -1.71
N LYS A 471 26.44 32.71 -1.21
CA LYS A 471 25.46 32.65 -0.11
C LYS A 471 26.06 33.35 1.14
N THR A 472 25.20 34.04 1.90
CA THR A 472 25.59 34.61 3.19
C THR A 472 26.02 33.49 4.15
N ALA A 473 27.02 33.75 4.99
CA ALA A 473 27.50 32.75 5.94
C ALA A 473 26.39 32.36 6.93
N ASP A 474 26.29 31.07 7.23
CA ASP A 474 25.41 30.57 8.28
C ASP A 474 26.18 30.52 9.61
N THR A 475 25.55 30.94 10.70
CA THR A 475 26.14 30.92 12.05
C THR A 475 25.29 30.09 13.00
N VAL A 476 25.92 29.14 13.68
CA VAL A 476 25.32 28.32 14.73
C VAL A 476 26.01 28.61 16.06
N SER A 477 25.26 29.14 17.03
CA SER A 477 25.74 29.47 18.36
C SER A 477 25.11 28.57 19.40
N TYR A 478 25.93 28.00 20.28
CA TYR A 478 25.55 27.05 21.31
C TYR A 478 25.73 27.68 22.69
N TYR A 479 24.69 27.60 23.51
CA TYR A 479 24.65 28.18 24.85
C TYR A 479 24.31 27.10 25.85
N ASP A 480 25.05 27.03 26.96
CA ASP A 480 24.65 26.16 28.07
C ASP A 480 23.26 26.57 28.57
N ALA A 481 22.35 25.61 28.72
CA ALA A 481 21.01 25.83 29.28
C ALA A 481 20.81 25.03 30.58
N GLY A 482 21.87 24.42 31.12
CA GLY A 482 21.84 23.57 32.30
C GLY A 482 21.15 22.22 32.06
N ASN A 483 21.17 21.34 33.06
CA ASN A 483 20.54 20.03 33.00
C ASN A 483 20.90 19.20 31.76
N ARG A 484 22.16 19.30 31.30
CA ARG A 484 22.69 18.63 30.10
C ARG A 484 22.05 19.07 28.77
N LYS A 485 21.45 20.26 28.75
CA LYS A 485 20.83 20.86 27.57
C LYS A 485 21.66 22.01 27.06
N ILE A 486 21.74 22.11 25.73
CA ILE A 486 22.35 23.23 25.03
C ILE A 486 21.27 23.90 24.19
N LEU A 487 21.07 25.20 24.40
CA LEU A 487 20.24 26.03 23.54
C LEU A 487 21.04 26.40 22.30
N VAL A 488 20.44 26.22 21.13
CA VAL A 488 21.09 26.48 19.84
C VAL A 488 20.37 27.59 19.09
N ASN A 489 21.15 28.59 18.70
CA ASN A 489 20.69 29.66 17.83
C ASN A 489 21.29 29.47 16.43
N THR A 490 20.44 29.43 15.41
CA THR A 490 20.84 29.41 14.01
C THR A 490 20.51 30.76 13.39
N ASN A 491 21.52 31.43 12.82
CA ASN A 491 21.40 32.76 12.21
C ASN A 491 20.69 33.79 13.12
N GLY A 492 21.03 33.76 14.41
CA GLY A 492 20.49 34.68 15.42
C GLY A 492 19.11 34.34 15.96
N THR A 493 18.47 33.26 15.49
CA THR A 493 17.17 32.81 15.99
C THR A 493 17.35 31.60 16.89
N ALA A 494 16.82 31.68 18.12
CA ALA A 494 16.74 30.52 19.02
C ALA A 494 15.76 29.51 18.42
N ASP A 495 16.29 28.34 18.06
CA ASP A 495 15.55 27.38 17.23
C ASP A 495 15.41 26.03 17.92
N SER A 496 16.49 25.54 18.56
CA SER A 496 16.59 24.14 18.98
C SER A 496 17.21 23.98 20.36
N VAL A 497 16.94 22.83 20.96
CA VAL A 497 17.71 22.28 22.07
C VAL A 497 18.39 21.00 21.61
N VAL A 498 19.64 20.80 22.04
CA VAL A 498 20.42 19.58 21.79
C VAL A 498 21.03 19.07 23.10
N TYR A 499 21.44 17.80 23.12
CA TYR A 499 22.18 17.23 24.24
C TYR A 499 23.60 17.81 24.32
N GLU A 500 24.07 18.08 25.54
CA GLU A 500 25.44 18.59 25.80
C GLU A 500 26.55 17.69 25.23
N THR A 501 26.29 16.39 25.06
CA THR A 501 27.25 15.41 24.57
C THR A 501 27.80 15.77 23.18
N TYR A 502 26.92 16.23 22.28
CA TYR A 502 27.33 16.64 20.94
C TYR A 502 28.22 17.89 20.98
N THR A 503 27.79 18.91 21.71
CA THR A 503 28.53 20.18 21.84
C THR A 503 29.88 19.96 22.52
N ASN A 504 29.92 19.17 23.60
CA ASN A 504 31.16 18.84 24.31
C ASN A 504 32.14 18.07 23.43
N LYS A 505 31.65 17.16 22.57
CA LYS A 505 32.49 16.46 21.61
C LYS A 505 33.09 17.40 20.57
N ILE A 506 32.29 18.32 20.01
CA ILE A 506 32.80 19.32 19.06
C ILE A 506 33.88 20.20 19.72
N ILE A 507 33.62 20.67 20.94
CA ILE A 507 34.56 21.47 21.75
C ILE A 507 35.88 20.71 21.97
N ALA A 508 35.82 19.41 22.29
CA ALA A 508 37.01 18.58 22.51
C ALA A 508 37.78 18.25 21.22
N ASP A 509 37.06 17.97 20.13
CA ASP A 509 37.65 17.53 18.86
C ASP A 509 38.29 18.70 18.08
N THR A 510 37.73 19.91 18.17
CA THR A 510 38.21 21.10 17.45
C THR A 510 39.72 21.37 17.61
N PRO A 511 40.29 21.47 18.84
CA PRO A 511 41.73 21.69 19.01
C PRO A 511 42.59 20.50 18.57
N VAL A 512 42.04 19.28 18.54
CA VAL A 512 42.74 18.06 18.10
C VAL A 512 42.86 18.05 16.59
N ILE A 513 41.76 18.25 15.87
CA ILE A 513 41.76 18.30 14.40
C ILE A 513 42.53 19.51 13.88
N ALA A 514 42.50 20.66 14.57
CA ALA A 514 43.32 21.83 14.22
C ALA A 514 44.83 21.57 14.28
N GLN A 515 45.28 20.53 15.01
CA GLN A 515 46.67 20.08 15.02
C GLN A 515 47.01 19.06 13.93
N GLY A 516 46.03 18.68 13.08
CA GLY A 516 46.17 17.63 12.07
C GLY A 516 46.07 16.21 12.62
N LYS A 517 45.51 16.04 13.83
CA LYS A 517 45.39 14.73 14.48
C LYS A 517 44.01 14.12 14.21
N ARG A 518 43.95 12.79 14.27
CA ARG A 518 42.70 12.01 14.12
C ARG A 518 41.74 12.32 15.26
N VAL A 519 40.45 12.40 14.93
CA VAL A 519 39.33 12.39 15.87
C VAL A 519 38.48 11.13 15.61
N ASP A 520 37.75 10.68 16.63
CA ASP A 520 36.90 9.49 16.52
C ASP A 520 35.46 9.86 16.14
N PRO A 521 34.72 8.97 15.45
CA PRO A 521 33.29 9.16 15.20
C PRO A 521 32.48 9.34 16.49
N SER A 522 31.36 10.06 16.41
CA SER A 522 30.41 10.30 17.54
C SER A 522 29.56 9.09 17.88
#